data_AF-A0A482UZP7-F1
#
_entry.id   AF-A0A482UZP7-F1
#
_cell.length_a   1.000
_cell.length_b   1.000
_cell.length_c   1.000
_cell.angle_alpha   90.00
_cell.angle_beta   90.00
_cell.angle_gamma   90.00
#
_symmetry.space_group_name_H-M   'P 1'
#
loop_
_entity.id
_entity.type
_entity.pdbx_description
1 polymer ?
#
loop_
_entity_poly.entity_id
_entity_poly.type
_entity_poly.pdbx_seq_one_letter_code
_entity_poly.pdbx_strand_id
1 'polypeptide(L)'
;MKTNAKQKDKVVIKYYKSPKRQQSDLQILRNSYKSFSMDKKMNIPKNNNEITQMRNRNYATEYLNLTINKKLTKTDFCKSSQISINSLNKGLESLDVKIKSKKTNKITVEEDLKTVKPLIKKIK
;
A
#
# COMPACT_ATOMS: atom_id res chain seq x y z
N MET A 1 -12.01 -44.22 -75.55
CA MET A 1 -13.01 -43.13 -75.53
C MET A 1 -13.55 -42.97 -74.12
N LYS A 2 -13.51 -41.71 -73.63
CA LYS A 2 -14.33 -41.07 -72.58
C LYS A 2 -14.28 -41.61 -71.15
N THR A 3 -13.43 -40.98 -70.33
CA THR A 3 -13.58 -40.89 -68.87
C THR A 3 -14.69 -39.88 -68.54
N ASN A 4 -15.74 -40.32 -67.83
CA ASN A 4 -16.77 -39.43 -67.29
C ASN A 4 -16.26 -38.78 -66.00
N ALA A 5 -15.66 -37.59 -66.14
CA ALA A 5 -15.41 -36.73 -65.00
C ALA A 5 -16.76 -36.21 -64.48
N LYS A 6 -17.22 -36.72 -63.32
CA LYS A 6 -18.34 -36.14 -62.58
C LYS A 6 -17.97 -34.70 -62.20
N GLN A 7 -18.55 -33.72 -62.89
CA GLN A 7 -18.52 -32.33 -62.49
C GLN A 7 -19.17 -32.22 -61.11
N LYS A 8 -18.36 -31.90 -60.11
CA LYS A 8 -18.82 -31.57 -58.76
C LYS A 8 -19.34 -30.15 -58.81
N ASP A 9 -20.64 -29.97 -58.93
CA ASP A 9 -21.27 -28.68 -58.70
C ASP A 9 -21.03 -28.28 -57.24
N LYS A 10 -20.06 -27.39 -57.04
CA LYS A 10 -19.78 -26.78 -55.74
C LYS A 10 -20.92 -25.81 -55.46
N VAL A 11 -21.91 -26.26 -54.69
CA VAL A 11 -22.95 -25.39 -54.11
C VAL A 11 -22.25 -24.40 -53.17
N VAL A 12 -22.11 -23.15 -53.61
CA VAL A 12 -21.59 -22.06 -52.78
C VAL A 12 -22.72 -21.61 -51.87
N ILE A 13 -22.74 -22.12 -50.64
CA ILE A 13 -23.66 -21.67 -49.60
C ILE A 13 -23.18 -20.29 -49.12
N LYS A 14 -23.79 -19.22 -49.65
CA LYS A 14 -23.62 -17.87 -49.10
C LYS A 14 -24.42 -17.76 -47.81
N TYR A 15 -23.75 -17.85 -46.66
CA TYR A 15 -24.37 -17.56 -45.37
C TYR A 15 -24.82 -16.10 -45.34
N TYR A 16 -26.11 -15.86 -45.18
CA TYR A 16 -26.64 -14.53 -44.95
C TYR A 16 -26.09 -13.98 -43.62
N LYS A 17 -25.26 -12.94 -43.70
CA LYS A 17 -24.72 -12.27 -42.52
C LYS A 17 -25.80 -11.35 -41.97
N SER A 18 -26.45 -11.75 -40.88
CA SER A 18 -27.49 -10.96 -40.23
C SER A 18 -26.97 -9.55 -39.89
N PRO A 19 -27.77 -8.49 -40.12
CA PRO A 19 -27.38 -7.12 -39.77
C PRO A 19 -27.09 -7.01 -38.28
N LYS A 20 -26.06 -6.23 -37.91
CA LYS A 20 -25.79 -5.91 -36.50
C LYS A 20 -26.99 -5.14 -35.96
N ARG A 21 -27.77 -5.78 -35.07
CA ARG A 21 -28.89 -5.14 -34.39
C ARG A 21 -28.37 -3.98 -33.55
N GLN A 22 -28.93 -2.79 -33.75
CA GLN A 22 -28.67 -1.64 -32.87
C GLN A 22 -29.27 -1.93 -31.50
N GLN A 23 -28.51 -1.65 -30.44
CA GLN A 23 -29.00 -1.80 -29.07
C GLN A 23 -30.06 -0.73 -28.80
N SER A 24 -31.12 -1.09 -28.07
CA SER A 24 -32.12 -0.12 -27.64
C SER A 24 -31.57 0.77 -26.53
N ASP A 25 -32.16 1.96 -26.38
CA ASP A 25 -31.78 2.91 -25.32
C ASP A 25 -31.88 2.30 -23.93
N LEU A 26 -32.90 1.47 -23.67
CA LEU A 26 -33.02 0.74 -22.41
C LEU A 26 -31.89 -0.27 -22.19
N GLN A 27 -31.40 -0.90 -23.26
CA GLN A 27 -30.29 -1.83 -23.18
C GLN A 27 -28.95 -1.11 -22.98
N ILE A 28 -28.78 0.05 -23.64
CA ILE A 28 -27.64 0.95 -23.42
C ILE A 28 -27.64 1.45 -21.97
N LEU A 29 -28.78 1.91 -21.45
CA LEU A 29 -28.95 2.36 -20.08
C LEU A 29 -28.65 1.24 -19.07
N ARG A 30 -29.19 0.04 -19.29
CA ARG A 30 -28.93 -1.11 -18.43
C ARG A 30 -27.46 -1.53 -18.43
N ASN A 31 -26.81 -1.47 -19.59
CA ASN A 31 -25.38 -1.76 -19.71
C ASN A 31 -24.54 -0.69 -18.98
N SER A 32 -24.91 0.59 -19.10
CA SER A 32 -24.28 1.70 -18.37
C SER A 32 -24.40 1.56 -16.85
N TYR A 33 -25.55 1.12 -16.34
CA TYR A 33 -25.74 0.85 -14.91
C TYR A 33 -24.98 -0.40 -14.45
N LYS A 34 -24.89 -1.44 -15.29
CA LYS A 34 -24.09 -2.64 -14.99
C LYS A 34 -22.60 -2.33 -14.87
N SER A 35 -22.04 -1.49 -15.73
CA SER A 35 -20.64 -1.04 -15.61
C SER A 35 -20.44 -0.19 -14.36
N PHE A 36 -21.38 0.70 -14.02
CA PHE A 36 -21.30 1.49 -12.78
C PHE A 36 -21.29 0.62 -11.51
N SER A 37 -22.03 -0.49 -11.51
CA SER A 37 -22.14 -1.41 -10.37
C SER A 37 -20.99 -2.43 -10.27
N MET A 38 -20.25 -2.68 -11.35
CA MET A 38 -19.19 -3.71 -11.39
C MET A 38 -17.78 -3.12 -11.28
N ASP A 39 -17.57 -1.86 -11.67
CA ASP A 39 -16.24 -1.22 -11.65
C ASP A 39 -15.88 -0.59 -10.30
N LYS A 40 -16.86 -0.28 -9.46
CA LYS A 40 -16.59 0.15 -8.09
C LYS A 40 -16.36 -1.09 -7.21
N LYS A 41 -15.14 -1.64 -7.28
CA LYS A 41 -14.48 -2.14 -6.07
C LYS A 41 -14.36 -0.94 -5.12
N MET A 42 -15.46 -0.59 -4.44
CA MET A 42 -15.35 0.25 -3.27
C MET A 42 -14.31 -0.44 -2.39
N ASN A 43 -13.28 0.27 -1.94
CA ASN A 43 -12.31 -0.23 -0.96
C ASN A 43 -13.01 -0.41 0.39
N ILE A 44 -14.11 -1.17 0.40
CA ILE A 44 -14.84 -1.59 1.58
C ILE A 44 -13.99 -2.72 2.14
N PRO A 45 -13.41 -2.53 3.32
CA PRO A 45 -12.59 -3.56 3.94
C PRO A 45 -13.47 -4.80 4.18
N LYS A 46 -12.99 -5.94 3.69
CA LYS A 46 -13.73 -7.22 3.77
C LYS A 46 -13.61 -7.86 5.14
N ASN A 47 -12.63 -7.44 5.93
CA ASN A 47 -12.33 -8.00 7.24
C ASN A 47 -11.77 -6.92 8.19
N ASN A 48 -11.81 -7.22 9.49
CA ASN A 48 -11.31 -6.32 10.54
C ASN A 48 -9.80 -6.05 10.43
N ASN A 49 -9.05 -6.96 9.81
CA ASN A 49 -7.62 -6.79 9.59
C ASN A 49 -7.34 -5.70 8.55
N GLU A 50 -8.09 -5.66 7.46
CA GLU A 50 -8.05 -4.61 6.44
C GLU A 50 -8.44 -3.26 7.03
N ILE A 51 -9.47 -3.22 7.90
CA ILE A 51 -9.81 -1.99 8.65
C ILE A 51 -8.61 -1.51 9.47
N THR A 52 -7.95 -2.43 10.17
CA THR A 52 -6.79 -2.11 11.02
C THR A 52 -5.60 -1.63 10.20
N GLN A 53 -5.33 -2.27 9.06
CA GLN A 53 -4.27 -1.86 8.13
C GLN A 53 -4.54 -0.47 7.55
N MET A 54 -5.78 -0.19 7.14
CA MET A 54 -6.19 1.14 6.68
C MET A 54 -5.99 2.20 7.77
N ARG A 55 -6.41 1.94 9.01
CA ARG A 55 -6.20 2.86 10.14
C ARG A 55 -4.71 3.13 10.38
N ASN A 56 -3.90 2.07 10.42
CA ASN A 56 -2.45 2.22 10.62
C ASN A 56 -1.80 3.05 9.51
N ARG A 57 -2.20 2.82 8.25
CA ARG A 57 -1.73 3.59 7.09
C ARG A 57 -2.13 5.07 7.18
N ASN A 58 -3.35 5.35 7.65
CA ASN A 58 -3.81 6.73 7.86
C ASN A 58 -2.95 7.45 8.91
N TYR A 59 -2.68 6.82 10.05
CA TYR A 59 -1.80 7.38 11.07
C TYR A 59 -0.39 7.66 10.56
N ALA A 60 0.16 6.77 9.73
CA ALA A 60 1.46 6.98 9.11
C ALA A 60 1.44 8.18 8.14
N THR A 61 0.35 8.36 7.39
CA THR A 61 0.19 9.47 6.43
C THR A 61 0.08 10.80 7.17
N GLU A 62 -0.72 10.87 8.24
CA GLU A 62 -0.83 12.05 9.10
C GLU A 62 0.51 12.40 9.74
N TYR A 63 1.22 11.41 10.29
CA TYR A 63 2.55 11.61 10.85
C TYR A 63 3.52 12.20 9.81
N LEU A 64 3.55 11.63 8.59
CA LEU A 64 4.42 12.12 7.52
C LEU A 64 4.08 13.57 7.14
N ASN A 65 2.80 13.88 6.96
CA ASN A 65 2.34 15.22 6.63
C ASN A 65 2.73 16.25 7.71
N LEU A 66 2.59 15.89 8.98
CA LEU A 66 3.01 16.75 10.08
C LEU A 66 4.53 16.90 10.16
N THR A 67 5.29 15.85 9.83
CA THR A 67 6.75 15.90 9.84
C THR A 67 7.34 16.79 8.75
N ILE A 68 6.61 17.04 7.66
CA ILE A 68 7.05 17.96 6.60
C ILE A 68 7.17 19.39 7.16
N ASN A 69 6.20 19.81 7.97
CA ASN A 69 6.12 21.18 8.48
C ASN A 69 6.79 21.36 9.84
N LYS A 70 6.83 20.30 10.67
CA LYS A 70 7.34 20.35 12.05
C LYS A 70 8.26 19.17 12.31
N LYS A 71 9.38 19.40 12.99
CA LYS A 71 10.28 18.32 13.43
C LYS A 71 9.63 17.54 14.59
N LEU A 72 8.76 16.59 14.25
CA LEU A 72 7.96 15.79 15.19
C LEU A 72 8.57 14.39 15.37
N THR A 73 8.82 13.97 16.61
CA THR A 73 9.29 12.61 16.89
C THR A 73 8.12 11.63 16.85
N LYS A 74 8.40 10.35 16.55
CA LYS A 74 7.37 9.29 16.56
C LYS A 74 6.68 9.18 17.91
N THR A 75 7.44 9.32 19.00
CA THR A 75 6.92 9.18 20.37
C THR A 75 5.95 10.30 20.71
N ASP A 76 6.25 11.53 20.30
CA ASP A 76 5.38 12.67 20.60
C ASP A 76 4.07 12.56 19.83
N PHE A 77 4.13 12.17 18.55
CA PHE A 77 2.93 11.89 17.75
C PHE A 77 2.09 10.76 18.35
N CYS A 78 2.71 9.64 18.73
CA CYS A 78 1.98 8.52 19.31
C CYS A 78 1.27 8.91 20.61
N LYS A 79 1.90 9.75 21.45
CA LYS A 79 1.29 10.28 22.67
C LYS A 79 0.12 11.22 22.38
N SER A 80 0.29 12.17 21.46
CA SER A 80 -0.77 13.15 21.14
C SER A 80 -2.00 12.49 20.53
N SER A 81 -1.77 11.47 19.70
CA SER A 81 -2.82 10.81 18.94
C SER A 81 -3.38 9.57 19.66
N GLN A 82 -2.84 9.23 20.85
CA GLN A 82 -3.19 8.04 21.63
C GLN A 82 -3.05 6.72 20.85
N ILE A 83 -1.98 6.60 20.06
CA ILE A 83 -1.71 5.44 19.21
C ILE A 83 -0.48 4.69 19.72
N SER A 84 -0.48 3.36 19.57
CA SER A 84 0.72 2.57 19.85
C SER A 84 1.81 2.81 18.80
N ILE A 85 3.08 2.83 19.23
CA ILE A 85 4.23 2.94 18.31
C ILE A 85 4.23 1.80 17.28
N ASN A 86 3.76 0.61 17.66
CA ASN A 86 3.67 -0.55 16.77
C ASN A 86 2.66 -0.33 15.64
N SER A 87 1.50 0.25 15.94
CA SER A 87 0.50 0.60 14.93
C SER A 87 1.05 1.59 13.91
N LEU A 88 1.77 2.62 14.39
CA LEU A 88 2.41 3.59 13.50
C LEU A 88 3.51 2.95 12.65
N ASN A 89 4.36 2.10 13.24
CA ASN A 89 5.43 1.42 12.51
C ASN A 89 4.87 0.50 11.41
N LYS A 90 3.82 -0.28 11.70
CA LYS A 90 3.12 -1.09 10.69
C LYS A 90 2.56 -0.22 9.55
N GLY A 91 2.01 0.94 9.89
CA GLY A 91 1.55 1.92 8.90
C GLY A 91 2.68 2.41 8.00
N LEU A 92 3.83 2.77 8.59
CA LEU A 92 5.01 3.22 7.85
C LEU A 92 5.62 2.11 6.98
N GLU A 93 5.64 0.88 7.47
CA GLU A 93 6.05 -0.31 6.69
C GLU A 93 5.12 -0.51 5.47
N SER A 94 3.81 -0.32 5.63
CA SER A 94 2.86 -0.42 4.50
C SER A 94 3.00 0.68 3.43
N LEU A 95 3.77 1.73 3.74
CA LEU A 95 4.11 2.83 2.84
C LEU A 95 5.57 2.75 2.36
N ASP A 96 6.27 1.65 2.69
CA ASP A 96 7.70 1.45 2.41
C ASP A 96 8.62 2.54 3.00
N VAL A 97 8.18 3.21 4.07
CA VAL A 97 8.94 4.29 4.72
C VAL A 97 9.73 3.77 5.91
N LYS A 98 11.05 3.63 5.72
CA LYS A 98 11.97 3.25 6.81
C LYS A 98 12.64 4.47 7.44
N ILE A 99 12.06 4.95 8.55
CA ILE A 99 12.63 6.06 9.31
C ILE A 99 13.83 5.55 10.11
N LYS A 100 15.04 5.90 9.67
CA LYS A 100 16.28 5.62 10.41
C LYS A 100 16.30 6.49 11.66
N SER A 101 16.31 5.88 12.85
CA SER A 101 16.74 6.59 14.04
C SER A 101 18.24 6.85 13.91
N LYS A 102 18.65 8.12 13.89
CA LYS A 102 20.04 8.43 14.24
C LYS A 102 20.18 8.05 15.71
N LYS A 103 20.96 7.01 16.03
CA LYS A 103 21.45 6.80 17.40
C LYS A 103 22.23 8.06 17.74
N THR A 104 21.62 8.99 18.47
CA THR A 104 22.40 9.98 19.21
C THR A 104 23.10 9.20 20.29
N ASN A 105 24.38 8.88 20.08
CA ASN A 105 25.26 8.49 21.16
C ASN A 105 25.19 9.66 22.16
N LYS A 106 24.42 9.51 23.24
CA LYS A 106 24.66 10.30 24.43
C LYS A 106 26.03 9.84 24.91
N ILE A 107 27.07 10.57 24.52
CA ILE A 107 28.30 10.58 25.28
C ILE A 107 27.90 11.31 26.56
N THR A 108 27.49 10.56 27.58
CA THR A 108 27.64 11.05 28.95
C THR A 108 29.13 11.20 29.14
N VAL A 109 29.61 12.44 29.03
CA VAL A 109 30.88 12.83 29.64
C VAL A 109 30.61 12.76 31.13
N GLU A 110 30.65 11.55 31.70
CA GLU A 110 30.98 11.42 33.11
C GLU A 110 32.50 11.55 33.16
N GLU A 111 32.92 12.61 33.82
CA GLU A 111 34.30 12.99 34.04
C GLU A 111 35.11 11.78 34.53
N ASP A 112 36.09 11.36 33.72
CA ASP A 112 37.25 10.63 34.21
C ASP A 112 38.04 11.55 35.17
N LEU A 113 37.50 11.76 36.37
CA LEU A 113 38.22 12.29 37.51
C LEU A 113 39.27 11.26 37.91
N LYS A 114 40.45 11.39 37.29
CA LYS A 114 41.70 10.89 37.86
C LYS A 114 41.82 11.43 39.29
N THR A 115 41.62 10.58 40.29
CA THR A 115 42.24 10.78 41.60
C THR A 115 43.15 9.59 41.91
N VAL A 116 44.44 9.93 41.82
CA VAL A 116 45.63 9.16 42.18
C VAL A 116 45.46 8.52 43.57
N LYS A 117 45.71 7.21 43.66
CA LYS A 117 45.87 6.50 44.94
C LYS A 117 47.07 7.09 45.71
N PRO A 118 46.95 7.50 46.98
CA PRO A 118 48.13 7.80 47.77
C PRO A 118 48.78 6.48 48.23
N LEU A 119 49.97 6.19 47.69
CA LEU A 119 50.84 5.12 48.17
C LEU A 119 51.49 5.58 49.48
N ILE A 120 50.92 5.19 50.62
CA ILE A 120 51.53 5.42 51.93
C ILE A 120 52.80 4.55 52.02
N LYS A 121 53.97 5.19 51.87
CA LYS A 121 55.26 4.59 52.25
C LYS A 121 55.44 4.73 53.76
N LYS A 122 55.40 3.62 54.49
CA LYS A 122 55.94 3.55 55.85
C LYS A 122 57.47 3.63 55.74
N ILE A 123 58.05 4.67 56.34
CA ILE A 123 59.49 4.76 56.61
C ILE A 123 59.73 4.19 58.02
N LYS A 124 60.87 3.51 58.15
CA LYS A 124 61.36 2.71 59.29
C LYS A 124 61.08 3.28 60.68
#